data_AF-A0A960YP85-F1
#
_entry.id   AF-A0A960YP85-F1
#
_cell.length_a   1.000
_cell.length_b   1.000
_cell.length_c   1.000
_cell.angle_alpha   90.00
_cell.angle_beta   90.00
_cell.angle_gamma   90.00
#
_symmetry.space_group_name_H-M   'P 1'
#
loop_
_entity.id
_entity.type
_entity.pdbx_description
1 polymer ?
#
loop_
_entity_poly.entity_id
_entity_poly.type
_entity_poly.pdbx_seq_one_letter_code
_entity_poly.pdbx_strand_id
1 'polypeptide(L)'
;MIQVEVKQAVLPYAEYQTLQAALRQQRKELLLFCEHPPTITGGVQWKEQNLLKGEEQLQQQGIPLVPIRRGGDLTAHEPGQLVIYPHIDLKKHDISLSEFFR
;
A
#
# COMPACT_ATOMS: atom_id res chain seq x y z
N MET A 1 -9.07 -16.87 -13.85
CA MET A 1 -9.58 -15.48 -13.98
C MET A 1 -9.21 -14.72 -12.72
N ILE A 2 -8.66 -13.51 -12.84
CA ILE A 2 -8.34 -12.65 -11.69
C ILE A 2 -9.66 -12.11 -11.14
N GLN A 3 -9.87 -12.23 -9.82
CA GLN A 3 -11.07 -11.69 -9.19
C GLN A 3 -10.91 -10.18 -8.98
N VAL A 4 -11.94 -9.40 -9.29
CA VAL A 4 -11.95 -7.97 -8.94
C VAL A 4 -12.70 -7.84 -7.63
N GLU A 5 -12.02 -7.39 -6.57
CA GLU A 5 -12.64 -7.15 -5.27
C GLU A 5 -12.62 -5.64 -4.98
N VAL A 6 -13.78 -5.02 -5.10
CA VAL A 6 -13.93 -3.62 -4.68
C VAL A 6 -14.27 -3.61 -3.19
N LYS A 7 -13.33 -3.14 -2.36
CA LYS A 7 -13.65 -2.74 -1.00
C LYS A 7 -13.84 -1.23 -1.00
N GLN A 8 -15.06 -0.79 -1.29
CA GLN A 8 -15.45 0.61 -1.19
C GLN A 8 -15.61 1.01 0.29
N ALA A 9 -14.51 0.92 1.03
CA ALA A 9 -14.43 1.21 2.45
C ALA A 9 -13.05 1.82 2.73
N VAL A 10 -13.04 2.83 3.59
CA VAL A 10 -11.82 3.35 4.21
C VAL A 10 -11.14 2.18 4.92
N LEU A 11 -9.94 1.81 4.47
CA LEU A 11 -9.18 0.68 4.95
C LEU A 11 -7.99 1.20 5.75
N PRO A 12 -7.94 1.06 7.08
CA PRO A 12 -6.74 1.41 7.84
C PRO A 12 -5.51 0.67 7.32
N TYR A 13 -4.37 1.36 7.25
CA TYR A 13 -3.17 0.79 6.61
C TYR A 13 -2.68 -0.50 7.30
N ALA A 14 -2.82 -0.59 8.62
CA ALA A 14 -2.50 -1.80 9.38
C ALA A 14 -3.38 -3.01 8.97
N GLU A 15 -4.68 -2.79 8.76
CA GLU A 15 -5.58 -3.84 8.27
C GLU A 15 -5.21 -4.27 6.85
N TYR A 16 -4.82 -3.32 6.00
CA TYR A 16 -4.29 -3.64 4.67
C TYR A 16 -3.03 -4.51 4.75
N GLN A 17 -2.11 -4.25 5.67
CA GLN A 17 -0.91 -5.09 5.83
C GLN A 17 -1.27 -6.54 6.19
N THR A 18 -2.22 -6.74 7.10
CA THR A 18 -2.72 -8.09 7.45
C THR A 18 -3.36 -8.77 6.25
N LEU A 19 -4.21 -8.05 5.50
CA LEU A 19 -4.83 -8.56 4.27
C LEU A 19 -3.77 -8.92 3.22
N GLN A 20 -2.81 -8.04 2.97
CA GLN A 20 -1.73 -8.26 2.01
C GLN A 20 -0.91 -9.51 2.35
N ALA A 21 -0.60 -9.75 3.63
CA ALA A 21 0.11 -10.93 4.07
C ALA A 21 -0.70 -12.21 3.82
N ALA A 22 -2.00 -12.20 4.15
CA ALA A 22 -2.89 -13.34 3.92
C ALA A 22 -3.04 -13.66 2.42
N LEU A 23 -3.24 -12.65 1.57
CA LEU A 23 -3.34 -12.82 0.11
C LEU A 23 -2.06 -13.42 -0.48
N ARG A 24 -0.88 -12.97 -0.02
CA ARG A 24 0.41 -13.52 -0.43
C ARG A 24 0.57 -14.98 -0.03
N GLN A 25 0.24 -15.33 1.21
CA GLN A 25 0.34 -16.71 1.70
C GLN A 25 -0.56 -17.67 0.91
N GLN A 26 -1.77 -17.22 0.57
CA GLN A 26 -2.74 -18.02 -0.19
C GLN A 26 -2.50 -18.00 -1.70
N ARG A 27 -1.56 -17.17 -2.17
CA ARG A 27 -1.38 -16.82 -3.59
C ARG A 27 -2.71 -16.46 -4.27
N LYS A 28 -3.57 -15.74 -3.54
CA LYS A 28 -4.87 -15.30 -4.03
C LYS A 28 -4.68 -14.07 -4.90
N GLU A 29 -5.18 -14.15 -6.13
CA GLU A 29 -5.08 -13.05 -7.10
C GLU A 29 -6.34 -12.19 -7.05
N LEU A 30 -6.16 -10.88 -6.89
CA LEU A 30 -7.25 -9.91 -6.98
C LEU A 30 -6.78 -8.50 -7.32
N LEU A 31 -7.71 -7.66 -7.75
CA LEU A 31 -7.53 -6.21 -7.77
C LEU A 31 -8.30 -5.61 -6.59
N LEU A 32 -7.59 -4.97 -5.67
CA LEU A 32 -8.18 -4.27 -4.52
C LEU A 32 -8.25 -2.77 -4.81
N PHE A 33 -9.44 -2.21 -4.66
CA PHE A 33 -9.71 -0.77 -4.70
C PHE A 33 -10.09 -0.34 -3.30
N CYS A 34 -9.45 0.69 -2.75
CA CYS A 34 -9.74 1.22 -1.42
C CYS A 34 -9.29 2.68 -1.27
N GLU A 35 -9.62 3.27 -0.12
CA GLU A 35 -9.05 4.53 0.35
C GLU A 35 -8.41 4.28 1.72
N HIS A 36 -7.43 5.10 2.11
CA HIS A 36 -6.84 5.03 3.45
C HIS A 36 -7.22 6.29 4.26
N PRO A 37 -7.38 6.17 5.58
CA PRO A 37 -7.33 7.35 6.45
C PRO A 37 -5.94 8.01 6.33
N PRO A 38 -5.79 9.29 6.77
CA PRO A 38 -4.51 9.99 6.71
C PRO A 38 -3.36 9.12 7.22
N THR A 39 -2.39 8.81 6.35
CA THR A 39 -1.27 7.90 6.67
C THR A 39 -0.08 8.25 5.78
N ILE A 40 1.12 8.27 6.34
CA ILE A 40 2.36 8.36 5.58
C ILE A 40 3.00 6.98 5.53
N THR A 41 3.42 6.53 4.36
CA THR A 41 4.20 5.29 4.22
C THR A 41 5.61 5.58 3.75
N GLY A 42 6.60 4.94 4.36
CA GLY A 42 8.01 5.02 3.96
C GLY A 42 8.41 3.79 3.14
N GLY A 43 8.71 3.96 1.85
CA GLY A 43 9.27 2.89 1.01
C GLY A 43 10.73 2.60 1.35
N VAL A 44 11.36 1.64 0.67
CA VAL A 44 12.72 1.16 0.99
C VAL A 44 13.83 2.23 0.88
N GLN A 45 13.56 3.37 0.23
CA GLN A 45 14.51 4.48 0.07
C GLN A 45 14.16 5.68 0.96
N TRP A 46 13.22 5.52 1.89
CA TRP A 46 12.72 6.65 2.67
C TRP A 46 13.79 7.25 3.59
N LYS A 47 13.72 8.57 3.78
CA LYS A 47 14.63 9.32 4.65
C LYS A 47 13.86 10.24 5.55
N GLU A 48 14.25 10.28 6.83
CA GLU A 48 13.61 11.12 7.84
C GLU A 48 13.64 12.61 7.47
N GLN A 49 14.72 13.09 6.86
CA GLN A 49 14.88 14.48 6.40
C GLN A 49 13.85 14.92 5.34
N ASN A 50 13.16 13.98 4.69
CA ASN A 50 12.13 14.28 3.70
C ASN A 50 10.74 14.46 4.35
N LEU A 51 10.63 14.23 5.66
CA LEU A 51 9.44 14.60 6.43
C LEU A 51 9.47 16.10 6.75
N LEU A 52 8.37 16.78 6.45
CA LEU A 52 8.18 18.20 6.81
C LEU A 52 7.88 18.39 8.31
N LYS A 53 7.33 17.37 8.95
CA LYS A 53 7.03 17.31 10.39
C LYS A 53 7.62 16.02 10.93
N GLY A 54 8.24 16.07 12.11
CA GLY A 54 8.81 14.88 12.75
C GLY A 54 7.73 13.85 13.07
N GLU A 55 8.13 12.59 13.24
CA GLU A 55 7.22 11.47 13.53
C GLU A 55 6.32 11.74 14.74
N GLU A 56 6.86 12.31 15.82
CA GLU A 56 6.10 12.67 17.02
C GLU A 56 4.98 13.68 16.72
N GLN A 57 5.25 14.70 15.90
CA GLN A 57 4.27 15.71 15.53
C GLN A 57 3.16 15.14 14.64
N LEU A 58 3.51 14.19 13.76
CA LEU A 58 2.55 13.47 12.93
C LEU A 58 1.66 12.57 13.80
N GLN A 59 2.25 11.87 14.77
CA GLN A 59 1.52 11.03 15.71
C GLN A 59 0.53 11.84 16.57
N GLN A 60 0.93 13.04 17.04
CA GLN A 60 0.03 13.97 17.73
C GLN A 60 -1.15 14.44 16.87
N GLN A 61 -0.99 14.45 15.54
CA GLN A 61 -2.05 14.76 14.57
C GLN A 61 -2.85 13.52 14.15
N GLY A 62 -2.55 12.34 14.70
CA GLY A 62 -3.19 11.09 14.34
C GLY A 62 -2.78 10.53 12.98
N ILE A 63 -1.64 10.97 12.43
CA ILE A 63 -1.11 10.51 11.14
C ILE A 63 0.04 9.53 11.40
N PRO A 64 -0.17 8.21 11.23
CA PRO A 64 0.89 7.24 11.40
C PRO A 64 1.92 7.32 10.27
N LEU A 65 3.20 7.18 10.62
CA LEU A 65 4.29 6.86 9.68
C LEU A 65 4.50 5.35 9.67
N VAL A 66 4.31 4.70 8.52
CA VAL A 66 4.38 3.25 8.39
C VAL A 66 5.51 2.85 7.43
N PRO A 67 6.65 2.33 7.93
CA PRO A 67 7.69 1.78 7.10
C PRO A 67 7.23 0.51 6.37
N ILE A 68 7.48 0.41 5.07
CA ILE A 68 7.03 -0.70 4.23
C ILE A 68 8.06 -1.08 3.16
N ARG A 69 7.90 -2.27 2.59
CA ARG A 69 8.80 -2.83 1.57
C ARG A 69 8.36 -2.54 0.13
N ARG A 70 7.96 -1.30 -0.17
CA ARG A 70 7.73 -0.85 -1.55
C ARG A 70 8.92 -0.04 -2.06
N GLY A 71 9.06 0.09 -3.37
CA GLY A 71 10.03 1.03 -3.95
C GLY A 71 9.73 2.50 -3.62
N GLY A 72 10.75 3.34 -3.75
CA GLY A 72 10.64 4.79 -3.55
C GLY A 72 10.75 5.25 -2.10
N ASP A 73 10.52 6.55 -1.92
CA ASP A 73 10.64 7.31 -0.67
C ASP A 73 9.29 7.34 0.08
N LEU A 74 8.96 8.46 0.73
CA LEU A 74 7.69 8.72 1.40
C LEU A 74 6.53 8.92 0.40
N THR A 75 5.33 8.51 0.81
CA THR A 75 4.08 8.92 0.16
C THR A 75 3.02 9.11 1.23
N ALA A 76 2.11 10.05 0.99
CA ALA A 76 0.96 10.31 1.85
C ALA A 76 -0.30 9.75 1.20
N HIS A 77 -1.16 9.19 2.03
CA HIS A 77 -2.51 8.78 1.68
C HIS A 77 -3.51 9.62 2.46
N GLU A 78 -4.55 10.06 1.76
CA GLU A 78 -5.59 10.95 2.31
C GLU A 78 -6.98 10.46 1.87
N PRO A 79 -8.03 10.75 2.65
CA PRO A 79 -9.41 10.50 2.22
C PRO A 79 -9.71 11.12 0.85
N GLY A 80 -10.43 10.38 0.00
CA GLY A 80 -10.69 10.74 -1.39
C GLY A 80 -9.61 10.28 -2.38
N GLN A 81 -8.45 9.80 -1.91
CA GLN A 81 -7.45 9.18 -2.79
C GLN A 81 -7.81 7.72 -3.06
N LEU A 82 -8.22 7.42 -4.29
CA LEU A 82 -8.37 6.03 -4.74
C LEU A 82 -7.00 5.35 -4.82
N VAL A 83 -6.83 4.28 -4.05
CA VAL A 83 -5.65 3.41 -4.08
C VAL A 83 -6.02 2.07 -4.68
N ILE A 84 -5.19 1.60 -5.62
CA ILE A 84 -5.38 0.33 -6.31
C ILE A 84 -4.18 -0.58 -6.03
N TYR A 85 -4.44 -1.75 -5.47
CA TYR A 85 -3.44 -2.78 -5.21
C TYR A 85 -3.67 -4.01 -6.09
N PRO A 86 -2.86 -4.20 -7.15
CA PRO A 86 -2.87 -5.44 -7.91
C PRO A 86 -2.13 -6.54 -7.14
N HIS A 87 -2.88 -7.53 -6.65
CA HIS A 87 -2.34 -8.77 -6.10
C HIS A 87 -2.34 -9.82 -7.21
N ILE A 88 -1.22 -9.99 -7.90
CA ILE A 88 -1.10 -10.87 -9.06
C ILE A 88 0.13 -11.77 -8.89
N ASP A 89 -0.01 -13.07 -9.18
CA ASP A 89 1.11 -14.00 -9.18
C ASP A 89 1.81 -13.94 -10.55
N LEU A 90 2.76 -13.03 -10.69
CA LEU A 90 3.50 -12.83 -11.94
C LEU A 90 4.20 -14.11 -12.44
N LYS A 91 4.65 -14.98 -11.53
CA LYS A 91 5.30 -16.25 -11.90
C LYS A 91 4.31 -17.23 -12.52
N LYS A 92 3.06 -17.24 -12.04
CA LYS A 92 2.00 -18.08 -12.59
C LYS A 92 1.66 -17.69 -14.04
N HIS A 93 1.79 -16.41 -14.39
CA HIS A 93 1.50 -15.92 -15.74
C HIS A 93 2.74 -15.81 -16.63
N ASP A 94 3.93 -16.15 -16.13
CA ASP A 94 5.20 -16.00 -16.83
C ASP A 94 5.46 -14.55 -17.32
N ILE A 95 5.12 -13.57 -16.47
CA ILE A 95 5.27 -12.14 -16.75
C ILE A 95 6.37 -11.57 -15.84
N SER A 96 7.30 -10.79 -16.39
CA SER A 96 8.28 -10.06 -15.59
C SER A 96 7.68 -8.80 -14.95
N LEU A 97 8.33 -8.29 -13.91
CA LEU A 97 7.89 -7.04 -13.27
C LEU A 97 7.86 -5.86 -14.25
N SER A 98 8.84 -5.79 -15.16
CA SER A 98 8.92 -4.72 -16.16
C SER A 98 7.81 -4.80 -17.20
N GLU A 99 7.39 -6.00 -17.59
CA GLU A 99 6.26 -6.20 -18.50
C GLU A 99 4.93 -5.86 -17.83
N PHE A 100 4.80 -6.12 -16.53
CA PHE A 100 3.59 -5.77 -15.78
C PHE A 100 3.33 -4.26 -15.70
N PHE A 101 4.38 -3.43 -15.74
CA PHE A 101 4.28 -1.97 -15.66
C PHE A 101 4.34 -1.25 -17.02
N ARG A 102 4.41 -1.98 -18.14
CA ARG A 102 4.33 -1.43 -19.49
C ARG A 102 2.89 -1.40 -19.98
#